data_AF-A0A967D4L2-F1
#
_entry.id   AF-A0A967D4L2-F1
#
_cell.length_a   1.000
_cell.length_b   1.000
_cell.length_c   1.000
_cell.angle_alpha   90.00
_cell.angle_beta   90.00
_cell.angle_gamma   90.00
#
_symmetry.space_group_name_H-M   'P 1'
#
loop_
_entity.id
_entity.type
_entity.pdbx_description
1 polymer ?
#
loop_
_entity_poly.entity_id
_entity_poly.type
_entity_poly.pdbx_seq_one_letter_code
_entity_poly.pdbx_strand_id
1 'polypeptide(L)'
;YLSPDAEAGIVSARVPSVDADALGGMVAVAGMTRVGFAAGDLSTVMSPRTVISWAENLEIFGDIVEAFELAFGNTCDPAERPILAEYLQRAMGLELPELT
;
A
#
# COMPACT_ATOMS: atom_id res chain seq x y z
N TYR A 1 3.50 11.66 -10.45
CA TYR A 1 2.50 11.27 -9.44
C TYR A 1 2.27 12.43 -8.47
N LEU A 2 1.20 12.39 -7.67
CA LEU A 2 0.90 13.41 -6.65
C LEU A 2 2.00 13.47 -5.58
N SER A 3 2.09 14.58 -4.85
CA SER A 3 2.92 14.63 -3.65
C SER A 3 2.30 13.75 -2.55
N PRO A 4 3.11 13.21 -1.61
CA PRO A 4 2.60 12.43 -0.49
C PRO A 4 1.48 13.14 0.28
N ASP A 5 1.65 14.42 0.59
CA ASP A 5 0.65 15.21 1.33
C ASP A 5 -0.67 15.36 0.57
N ALA A 6 -0.59 15.57 -0.75
CA ALA A 6 -1.79 15.68 -1.58
C ALA A 6 -2.55 14.36 -1.67
N GLU A 7 -1.81 13.24 -1.78
CA GLU A 7 -2.41 11.91 -1.79
C GLU A 7 -3.02 11.55 -0.43
N ALA A 8 -2.31 11.82 0.67
CA ALA A 8 -2.82 11.64 2.01
C ALA A 8 -4.13 12.42 2.23
N GLY A 9 -4.18 13.68 1.79
CA GLY A 9 -5.38 14.50 1.88
C GLY A 9 -6.57 13.95 1.08
N ILE A 10 -6.33 13.32 -0.08
CA ILE A 10 -7.39 12.66 -0.87
C ILE A 10 -7.91 11.43 -0.12
N VAL A 11 -7.03 10.61 0.44
CA VAL A 11 -7.39 9.39 1.16
C VAL A 11 -8.15 9.74 2.44
N SER A 12 -7.65 10.67 3.25
CA SER A 12 -8.30 11.08 4.50
C SER A 12 -9.65 11.77 4.27
N ALA A 13 -9.84 12.46 3.13
CA ALA A 13 -11.14 12.99 2.76
C ALA A 13 -12.15 11.89 2.43
N ARG A 14 -11.69 10.73 1.93
CA ARG A 14 -12.54 9.60 1.55
C ARG A 14 -12.77 8.62 2.69
N VAL A 15 -11.75 8.40 3.53
CA VAL A 15 -11.71 7.48 4.67
C VAL A 15 -11.24 8.27 5.91
N PRO A 16 -12.11 9.08 6.56
CA PRO A 16 -11.70 9.99 7.63
C PRO A 16 -11.26 9.31 8.94
N SER A 17 -11.59 8.04 9.09
CA SER A 17 -11.28 7.18 10.23
C SER A 17 -9.88 6.59 10.21
N VAL A 18 -9.19 6.65 9.06
CA VAL A 18 -7.85 6.07 8.91
C VAL A 18 -6.88 6.80 9.85
N ASP A 19 -6.12 6.02 10.60
CA ASP A 19 -5.09 6.55 11.49
C ASP A 19 -3.98 7.25 10.68
N ALA A 20 -3.41 8.33 11.24
CA ALA A 20 -2.42 9.15 10.54
C ALA A 20 -1.12 8.39 10.26
N ASP A 21 -0.67 7.52 11.16
CA ASP A 21 0.54 6.72 10.98
C ASP A 21 0.29 5.64 9.92
N ALA A 22 -0.88 5.00 9.96
CA ALA A 22 -1.30 4.04 8.93
C ALA A 22 -1.35 4.71 7.55
N LEU A 23 -1.97 5.89 7.44
CA LEU A 23 -2.07 6.65 6.19
C LEU A 23 -0.69 7.05 5.65
N GLY A 24 0.21 7.52 6.51
CA GLY A 24 1.58 7.84 6.13
C GLY A 24 2.31 6.63 5.56
N GLY A 25 2.16 5.47 6.21
CA GLY A 25 2.70 4.21 5.73
C GLY A 25 2.13 3.78 4.38
N MET A 26 0.81 3.85 4.20
CA MET A 26 0.16 3.48 2.94
C MET A 26 0.65 4.33 1.76
N VAL A 27 0.77 5.65 1.96
CA VAL A 27 1.29 6.57 0.94
C VAL A 27 2.78 6.32 0.66
N ALA A 28 3.57 5.99 1.69
CA ALA A 28 4.97 5.63 1.52
C ALA A 28 5.15 4.35 0.70
N VAL A 29 4.37 3.30 0.97
CA VAL A 29 4.36 2.06 0.16
C VAL A 29 3.94 2.36 -1.28
N ALA A 30 2.90 3.17 -1.49
CA ALA A 30 2.49 3.60 -2.82
C ALA A 30 3.58 4.38 -3.57
N GLY A 31 4.35 5.20 -2.85
CA GLY A 31 5.54 5.87 -3.37
C GLY A 31 6.63 4.89 -3.83
N MET A 32 6.96 3.91 -2.98
CA MET A 32 7.97 2.89 -3.30
C MET A 32 7.56 1.99 -4.48
N THR A 33 6.27 1.60 -4.56
CA THR A 33 5.80 0.81 -5.72
C THR A 33 5.92 1.57 -7.04
N ARG A 34 5.72 2.88 -7.05
CA ARG A 34 5.93 3.73 -8.24
C ARG A 34 7.40 3.82 -8.63
N VAL A 35 8.31 3.89 -7.66
CA VAL A 35 9.75 3.87 -7.90
C VAL A 35 10.18 2.53 -8.45
N GLY A 36 9.75 1.42 -7.83
CA GLY A 36 10.03 0.06 -8.31
C GLY A 36 9.49 -0.20 -9.72
N PHE A 37 8.29 0.27 -10.02
CA PHE A 37 7.73 0.20 -11.38
C PHE A 37 8.58 0.96 -12.40
N ALA A 38 9.04 2.17 -12.06
CA ALA A 38 9.90 2.96 -12.95
C ALA A 38 11.30 2.32 -13.15
N ALA A 39 11.78 1.56 -12.17
CA ALA A 39 13.03 0.81 -12.25
C ALA A 39 12.90 -0.54 -12.99
N GLY A 40 11.66 -1.03 -13.18
CA GLY A 40 11.37 -2.34 -13.78
C GLY A 40 11.33 -3.50 -12.77
N ASP A 41 11.37 -3.20 -11.46
CA ASP A 41 11.30 -4.19 -10.38
C ASP A 41 9.86 -4.67 -10.11
N LEU A 42 8.87 -3.84 -10.44
CA LEU A 42 7.44 -4.16 -10.37
C LEU A 42 6.78 -3.97 -11.72
N SER A 43 5.83 -4.85 -12.03
CA SER A 43 4.97 -4.80 -13.22
C SER A 43 3.71 -3.95 -13.03
N THR A 44 3.36 -3.61 -11.77
CA THR A 44 2.14 -2.88 -11.42
C THR A 44 2.44 -1.77 -10.40
N VAL A 45 1.64 -0.70 -10.44
CA VAL A 45 1.81 0.50 -9.61
C VAL A 45 0.55 0.83 -8.83
N MET A 46 0.72 1.33 -7.60
CA MET A 46 -0.39 1.83 -6.78
C MET A 46 -0.84 3.24 -7.20
N SER A 47 -2.12 3.36 -7.53
CA SER A 47 -2.80 4.64 -7.73
C SER A 47 -3.38 5.18 -6.42
N PRO A 48 -3.74 6.47 -6.31
CA PRO A 48 -4.48 6.98 -5.16
C PRO A 48 -5.78 6.21 -4.86
N ARG A 49 -6.42 5.65 -5.90
CA ARG A 49 -7.59 4.78 -5.74
C ARG A 49 -7.24 3.46 -5.03
N THR A 50 -6.05 2.92 -5.28
CA THR A 50 -5.56 1.72 -4.61
C THR A 50 -5.32 2.02 -3.13
N VAL A 51 -4.77 3.18 -2.79
CA VAL A 51 -4.56 3.61 -1.41
C VAL A 51 -5.90 3.80 -0.68
N ILE A 52 -6.90 4.40 -1.34
CA ILE A 52 -8.26 4.48 -0.82
C ILE A 52 -8.83 3.08 -0.54
N SER A 53 -8.75 2.17 -1.51
CA SER A 53 -9.27 0.80 -1.35
C SER A 53 -8.57 0.06 -0.21
N TRP A 54 -7.28 0.30 0.00
CA TRP A 54 -6.55 -0.26 1.13
C TRP A 54 -7.06 0.29 2.47
N ALA A 55 -7.26 1.60 2.57
CA ALA A 55 -7.82 2.23 3.76
C ALA A 55 -9.26 1.76 4.05
N GLU A 56 -10.11 1.63 3.02
CA GLU A 56 -11.47 1.09 3.15
C GLU A 56 -11.45 -0.38 3.61
N ASN A 57 -10.55 -1.20 3.04
CA ASN A 57 -10.39 -2.59 3.47
C ASN A 57 -9.91 -2.66 4.93
N LEU A 58 -9.03 -1.77 5.37
CA LEU A 58 -8.58 -1.73 6.76
C LEU A 58 -9.76 -1.48 7.72
N GLU A 59 -10.70 -0.60 7.38
CA GLU A 59 -11.91 -0.40 8.19
C GLU A 59 -12.79 -1.66 8.28
N ILE A 60 -12.85 -2.44 7.19
CA ILE A 60 -13.72 -3.62 7.09
C ILE A 60 -13.12 -4.81 7.82
N PHE A 61 -11.83 -5.08 7.61
CA PHE A 61 -11.16 -6.30 8.07
C PHE A 61 -10.39 -6.09 9.39
N GLY A 62 -9.97 -4.86 9.68
CA GLY A 62 -9.21 -4.53 10.89
C GLY A 62 -7.74 -5.01 10.87
N ASP A 63 -7.30 -5.66 9.80
CA ASP A 63 -5.91 -6.06 9.58
C ASP A 63 -5.32 -5.32 8.37
N ILE A 64 -4.22 -4.62 8.60
CA ILE A 64 -3.59 -3.76 7.60
C ILE A 64 -2.87 -4.53 6.50
N VAL A 65 -2.34 -5.71 6.82
CA VAL A 65 -1.63 -6.56 5.87
C VAL A 65 -2.64 -7.29 4.98
N GLU A 66 -3.69 -7.85 5.57
CA GLU A 66 -4.79 -8.46 4.80
C GLU A 66 -5.45 -7.41 3.88
N ALA A 67 -5.70 -6.21 4.40
CA ALA A 67 -6.25 -5.11 3.62
C ALA A 67 -5.35 -4.71 2.43
N PHE A 68 -4.02 -4.77 2.61
CA PHE A 68 -3.05 -4.52 1.54
C PHE A 68 -3.09 -5.59 0.47
N GLU A 69 -3.11 -6.88 0.87
CA GLU A 69 -3.16 -7.99 -0.05
C GLU A 69 -4.42 -7.92 -0.93
N LEU A 70 -5.57 -7.62 -0.32
CA LEU A 70 -6.83 -7.45 -1.04
C LEU A 70 -6.84 -6.24 -1.98
N ALA A 71 -6.22 -5.13 -1.59
CA ALA A 71 -6.22 -3.90 -2.39
C ALA A 71 -5.19 -3.91 -3.53
N PHE A 72 -4.05 -4.58 -3.33
CA PHE A 72 -2.92 -4.50 -4.25
C PHE A 72 -2.08 -5.77 -4.31
N GLY A 73 -1.70 -6.36 -3.17
CA GLY A 73 -0.73 -7.46 -3.13
C GLY A 73 -1.11 -8.65 -4.03
N ASN A 74 -2.39 -9.02 -4.05
CA ASN A 74 -2.92 -10.13 -4.86
C ASN A 74 -2.95 -9.85 -6.37
N THR A 75 -2.72 -8.61 -6.78
CA THR A 75 -2.68 -8.21 -8.20
C THR A 75 -1.28 -8.28 -8.80
N CYS A 76 -0.24 -8.37 -7.95
CA CYS A 76 1.15 -8.41 -8.38
C CYS A 76 1.60 -9.84 -8.70
N ASP A 77 2.70 -9.97 -9.46
CA ASP A 77 3.27 -11.28 -9.75
C ASP A 77 3.81 -11.91 -8.45
N PRO A 78 3.61 -13.22 -8.19
CA PRO A 78 4.18 -13.88 -7.01
C PRO A 78 5.69 -13.71 -6.86
N ALA A 79 6.43 -13.56 -7.97
CA ALA A 79 7.87 -13.28 -7.96
C ALA A 79 8.22 -11.89 -7.39
N GLU A 80 7.27 -10.94 -7.40
CA GLU A 80 7.43 -9.58 -6.87
C GLU A 80 7.10 -9.51 -5.36
N ARG A 81 6.49 -10.55 -4.78
CA ARG A 81 6.09 -10.58 -3.37
C ARG A 81 7.22 -10.23 -2.37
N PRO A 82 8.48 -10.69 -2.56
CA PRO A 82 9.59 -10.29 -1.69
C PRO A 82 9.86 -8.78 -1.70
N ILE A 83 9.69 -8.12 -2.85
CA ILE A 83 9.87 -6.67 -2.99
C ILE A 83 8.75 -5.93 -2.24
N LEU A 84 7.51 -6.42 -2.37
CA LEU A 84 6.38 -5.86 -1.63
C LEU A 84 6.54 -6.02 -0.11
N ALA A 85 7.08 -7.16 0.33
CA ALA A 85 7.39 -7.40 1.75
C ALA A 85 8.43 -6.39 2.27
N GLU A 86 9.50 -6.14 1.50
CA GLU A 86 10.50 -5.13 1.85
C GLU A 86 9.86 -3.73 1.97
N TYR A 87 8.95 -3.38 1.05
CA TYR A 87 8.29 -2.08 1.07
C TYR A 87 7.39 -1.90 2.31
N LEU A 88 6.61 -2.92 2.67
CA LEU A 88 5.80 -2.90 3.89
C LEU A 88 6.68 -2.81 5.15
N GLN A 89 7.78 -3.56 5.19
CA GLN A 89 8.72 -3.51 6.30
C GLN A 89 9.36 -2.12 6.42
N ARG A 90 9.81 -1.53 5.32
CA ARG A 90 10.50 -0.23 5.32
C ARG A 90 9.58 0.93 5.66
N ALA A 91 8.34 0.91 5.19
CA ALA A 91 7.38 1.98 5.45
C ALA A 91 6.68 1.84 6.81
N MET A 92 6.43 0.61 7.27
CA MET A 92 5.49 0.36 8.38
C MET A 92 6.01 -0.65 9.40
N GLY A 93 7.15 -1.30 9.18
CA GLY A 93 7.65 -2.37 10.04
C GLY A 93 6.81 -3.64 10.02
N LEU A 94 6.00 -3.83 8.97
CA LEU A 94 5.08 -4.96 8.82
C LEU A 94 5.68 -6.07 7.95
N GLU A 95 5.31 -7.32 8.24
CA GLU A 95 5.73 -8.49 7.46
C GLU A 95 4.56 -9.04 6.63
N LEU A 96 4.84 -9.45 5.38
CA LEU A 96 3.88 -10.22 4.60
C LEU A 96 3.93 -11.69 5.03
N PRO A 97 2.79 -12.37 5.23
CA PRO A 97 2.78 -13.79 5.52
C PRO A 97 3.47 -14.57 4.40
N GLU A 98 4.28 -15.57 4.77
CA GLU A 98 4.72 -16.57 3.80
C GLU A 98 3.51 -17.39 3.36
N LEU A 99 3.32 -17.54 2.03
CA LEU A 99 2.34 -18.49 1.50
C LEU A 99 2.88 -19.89 1.82
N THR A 100 2.29 -20.55 2.83
CA THR A 100 2.54 -21.97 3.16
C THR A 100 2.10 -22.90 2.04
#